data_AF-A0A965IEE3-F1
#
_entry.id   AF-A0A965IEE3-F1
#
_cell.length_a   1.000
_cell.length_b   1.000
_cell.length_c   1.000
_cell.angle_alpha   90.00
_cell.angle_beta   90.00
_cell.angle_gamma   90.00
#
_symmetry.space_group_name_H-M   'P 1'
#
loop_
_entity.id
_entity.type
_entity.pdbx_description
1 polymer ?
#
loop_
_entity_poly.entity_id
_entity_poly.type
_entity_poly.pdbx_seq_one_letter_code
_entity_poly.pdbx_strand_id
1 'polypeptide(L)'
;MTAPTVQAFINFSTGPSFAQAMILDTGILDTNILADAAAIIVDVSDQINAISIQRGRNAQADQFQAGTLSLRIIDQNGDFNPQNVSGPYYNLLQPMVKVQITATSLSVTYPLFSGFITNYLTTQPNNSIDTLNYTTIQAVDAMRLVQMAQITTVAGSSAGDLTSTRVSQILDQISWPATMRSIETGLSTVQANPNTATTALSAAQKCELVEFGAFYVDASGSFVFKNRTTTSTSVSGTPKVFNDNGT
;
A
#
# COMPACT_ATOMS: atom_id res chain seq x y z
N MET A 1 27.57 -10.22 7.51
CA MET A 1 26.35 -10.25 6.66
C MET A 1 26.22 -8.89 6.00
N THR A 2 26.04 -8.82 4.68
CA THR A 2 25.85 -7.53 3.99
C THR A 2 24.51 -6.93 4.44
N ALA A 3 24.52 -5.68 4.88
CA ALA A 3 23.30 -4.99 5.25
C ALA A 3 22.35 -4.91 4.05
N PRO A 4 21.04 -5.08 4.23
CA PRO A 4 20.07 -4.91 3.14
C PRO A 4 20.11 -3.47 2.62
N THR A 5 20.04 -3.31 1.30
CA THR A 5 19.96 -2.00 0.66
C THR A 5 18.49 -1.61 0.55
N VAL A 6 18.10 -0.51 1.20
CA VAL A 6 16.74 0.01 1.15
C VAL A 6 16.60 0.99 -0.01
N GLN A 7 15.49 0.89 -0.74
CA GLN A 7 15.17 1.79 -1.83
C GLN A 7 13.80 2.42 -1.61
N ALA A 8 13.65 3.68 -2.03
CA ALA A 8 12.41 4.43 -1.95
C ALA A 8 12.11 5.12 -3.28
N PHE A 9 10.91 4.86 -3.81
CA PHE A 9 10.45 5.41 -5.07
C PHE A 9 9.16 6.20 -4.87
N ILE A 10 9.09 7.37 -5.48
CA ILE A 10 7.89 8.20 -5.55
C ILE A 10 7.40 8.19 -6.99
N ASN A 11 6.16 7.75 -7.20
CA ASN A 11 5.57 7.59 -8.51
C ASN A 11 4.39 8.55 -8.66
N PHE A 12 4.55 9.56 -9.53
CA PHE A 12 3.58 10.62 -9.79
C PHE A 12 2.52 10.23 -10.83
N SER A 13 2.51 8.99 -11.32
CA SER A 13 1.42 8.51 -12.19
C SER A 13 0.10 8.36 -11.44
N THR A 14 -0.98 8.42 -12.21
CA THR A 14 -2.35 8.23 -11.72
C THR A 14 -2.64 6.74 -11.46
N GLY A 15 -3.79 6.50 -10.84
CA GLY A 15 -4.32 5.15 -10.64
C GLY A 15 -3.68 4.35 -9.49
N PRO A 16 -4.31 3.23 -9.09
CA PRO A 16 -3.98 2.50 -7.87
C PRO A 16 -2.86 1.45 -8.01
N SER A 17 -2.37 1.17 -9.22
CA SER A 17 -1.26 0.23 -9.42
C SER A 17 0.08 0.92 -9.20
N PHE A 18 1.01 0.19 -8.59
CA PHE A 18 2.36 0.66 -8.33
C PHE A 18 3.37 0.25 -9.41
N ALA A 19 3.00 -0.62 -10.34
CA ALA A 19 3.87 -1.00 -11.44
C ALA A 19 4.18 0.19 -12.36
N GLN A 20 5.37 0.18 -12.96
CA GLN A 20 5.79 1.22 -13.89
C GLN A 20 5.01 1.11 -15.21
N ALA A 21 4.62 2.25 -15.78
CA ALA A 21 3.98 2.34 -17.08
C ALA A 21 4.86 1.75 -18.19
N MET A 22 4.25 1.03 -19.13
CA MET A 22 4.89 0.50 -20.33
C MET A 22 5.16 1.65 -21.30
N ILE A 23 6.43 1.93 -21.54
CA ILE A 23 6.88 2.88 -22.56
C ILE A 23 7.27 2.06 -23.79
N LEU A 24 6.78 2.44 -24.96
CA LEU A 24 7.20 1.78 -26.20
C LEU A 24 8.73 1.89 -26.36
N ASP A 25 9.35 0.85 -26.92
CA ASP A 25 10.81 0.69 -27.11
C ASP A 25 11.68 0.54 -25.85
N THR A 26 11.18 0.85 -24.65
CA THR A 26 11.96 0.72 -23.39
C THR A 26 11.30 -0.13 -22.30
N GLY A 27 9.99 -0.37 -22.38
CA GLY A 27 9.25 -1.19 -21.45
C GLY A 27 9.47 -2.68 -21.63
N ILE A 28 9.36 -3.42 -20.54
CA ILE A 28 9.44 -4.88 -20.45
C ILE A 28 8.01 -5.44 -20.41
N LEU A 29 7.70 -6.31 -21.38
CA LEU A 29 6.44 -7.07 -21.40
C LEU A 29 6.29 -7.90 -20.12
N ASP A 30 5.05 -8.11 -19.68
CA ASP A 30 4.69 -8.83 -18.44
C ASP A 30 5.20 -8.22 -17.12
N THR A 31 5.93 -7.10 -17.18
CA THR A 31 6.39 -6.35 -16.00
C THR A 31 5.76 -4.96 -15.94
N ASN A 32 5.80 -4.24 -17.07
CA ASN A 32 5.21 -2.91 -17.15
C ASN A 32 3.71 -2.98 -17.46
N ILE A 33 2.96 -1.98 -16.97
CA ILE A 33 1.51 -1.88 -17.17
C ILE A 33 1.17 -0.82 -18.22
N LEU A 34 0.14 -1.03 -19.03
CA LEU A 34 -0.35 0.03 -19.90
C LEU A 34 -0.90 1.20 -19.05
N ALA A 35 -0.54 2.43 -19.42
CA ALA A 35 -0.95 3.64 -18.72
C ALA A 35 -1.38 4.72 -19.73
N ASP A 36 -2.09 5.73 -19.23
CA ASP A 36 -2.56 6.90 -19.97
C ASP A 36 -1.45 7.93 -20.25
N ALA A 37 -0.38 7.93 -19.45
CA ALA A 37 0.79 8.78 -19.62
C ALA A 37 2.09 8.11 -19.14
N ALA A 38 3.23 8.64 -19.58
CA ALA A 38 4.53 8.26 -19.06
C ALA A 38 4.62 8.62 -17.56
N ALA A 39 4.90 7.62 -16.72
CA ALA A 39 5.02 7.82 -15.28
C ALA A 39 6.34 8.52 -14.93
N ILE A 40 6.27 9.66 -14.24
CA ILE A 40 7.44 10.24 -13.58
C ILE A 40 7.65 9.47 -12.28
N ILE A 41 8.71 8.67 -12.25
CA ILE A 41 9.15 7.93 -11.07
C ILE A 41 10.48 8.50 -10.62
N VAL A 42 10.53 8.94 -9.37
CA VAL A 42 11.73 9.52 -8.75
C VAL A 42 12.26 8.54 -7.72
N ASP A 43 13.52 8.20 -7.86
CA ASP A 43 14.27 7.46 -6.86
C ASP A 43 14.82 8.44 -5.81
N VAL A 44 14.42 8.25 -4.55
CA VAL A 44 14.90 9.05 -3.41
C VAL A 44 15.77 8.22 -2.46
N SER A 45 16.26 7.07 -2.90
CA SER A 45 17.00 6.10 -2.08
C SER A 45 18.23 6.70 -1.41
N ASP A 46 18.98 7.53 -2.13
CA ASP A 46 20.19 8.19 -1.61
C ASP A 46 19.88 9.34 -0.62
N GLN A 47 18.62 9.79 -0.56
CA GLN A 47 18.19 10.88 0.30
C GLN A 47 17.54 10.38 1.60
N ILE A 48 17.36 9.06 1.75
CA ILE A 48 16.68 8.47 2.92
C ILE A 48 17.49 8.75 4.18
N ASN A 49 16.86 9.40 5.15
CA ASN A 49 17.42 9.60 6.49
C ASN A 49 16.76 8.70 7.55
N ALA A 50 15.45 8.51 7.47
CA ALA A 50 14.73 7.61 8.38
C ALA A 50 13.46 7.06 7.73
N ILE A 51 13.13 5.82 8.08
CA ILE A 51 11.88 5.16 7.66
C ILE A 51 11.22 4.58 8.90
N SER A 52 9.93 4.87 9.07
CA SER A 52 9.07 4.21 10.04
C SER A 52 7.84 3.69 9.32
N ILE A 53 7.59 2.39 9.42
CA ILE A 53 6.44 1.71 8.81
C ILE A 53 5.67 1.02 9.94
N GLN A 54 4.36 1.25 10.00
CA GLN A 54 3.46 0.53 10.88
C GLN A 54 2.39 -0.17 10.04
N ARG A 55 2.26 -1.48 10.22
CA ARG A 55 1.26 -2.30 9.54
C ARG A 55 0.81 -3.45 10.43
N GLY A 56 -0.30 -4.04 10.03
CA GLY A 56 -0.75 -5.32 10.54
C GLY A 56 -1.99 -5.20 11.39
N ARG A 57 -2.21 -6.26 12.17
CA ARG A 57 -3.40 -6.42 12.98
C ARG A 57 -3.19 -5.75 14.33
N ASN A 58 -4.13 -4.89 14.72
CA ASN A 58 -4.16 -4.38 16.07
C ASN A 58 -4.69 -5.47 17.00
N ALA A 59 -3.84 -5.99 17.89
CA ALA A 59 -4.20 -7.10 18.79
C ALA A 59 -5.31 -6.74 19.79
N GLN A 60 -5.47 -5.47 20.16
CA GLN A 60 -6.50 -5.02 21.10
C GLN A 60 -7.86 -4.86 20.43
N ALA A 61 -7.87 -4.33 19.20
CA ALA A 61 -9.10 -4.13 18.41
C ALA A 61 -9.47 -5.36 17.57
N ASP A 62 -8.60 -6.38 17.54
CA ASP A 62 -8.75 -7.61 16.77
C ASP A 62 -8.96 -7.37 15.25
N GLN A 63 -8.54 -6.20 14.76
CA GLN A 63 -8.83 -5.70 13.41
C GLN A 63 -7.57 -5.25 12.67
N PHE A 64 -7.58 -5.43 11.35
CA PHE A 64 -6.59 -4.82 10.47
C PHE A 64 -6.89 -3.34 10.29
N GLN A 65 -5.88 -2.50 10.47
CA GLN A 65 -5.95 -1.06 10.28
C GLN A 65 -5.11 -0.65 9.07
N ALA A 66 -5.39 0.53 8.52
CA ALA A 66 -4.59 1.08 7.44
C ALA A 66 -3.13 1.23 7.88
N GLY A 67 -2.22 0.66 7.10
CA GLY A 67 -0.79 0.83 7.28
C GLY A 67 -0.38 2.28 7.08
N THR A 68 0.62 2.71 7.84
CA THR A 68 1.19 4.07 7.77
C THR A 68 2.69 4.01 7.50
N LEU A 69 3.17 5.01 6.77
CA LEU A 69 4.58 5.26 6.50
C LEU A 69 4.92 6.69 6.91
N SER A 70 6.06 6.85 7.57
CA SER A 70 6.77 8.11 7.73
C SER A 70 8.17 7.95 7.15
N LEU A 71 8.40 8.57 6.00
CA LEU A 71 9.68 8.60 5.30
C LEU A 71 10.29 9.99 5.46
N ARG A 72 11.44 10.10 6.10
CA ARG A 72 12.21 11.35 6.19
C ARG A 72 13.34 11.32 5.17
N ILE A 73 13.31 12.27 4.25
CA ILE A 73 14.36 12.49 3.25
C ILE A 73 15.13 13.78 3.52
N ILE A 74 16.39 13.81 3.11
CA ILE A 74 17.22 15.02 3.04
C ILE A 74 16.83 15.77 1.76
N ASP A 75 16.31 16.97 1.91
CA ASP A 75 15.73 17.79 0.84
C ASP A 75 16.32 19.21 0.88
N GLN A 76 17.62 19.32 0.60
CA GLN A 76 18.37 20.59 0.71
C GLN A 76 17.80 21.69 -0.18
N ASN A 77 17.38 21.33 -1.40
CA ASN A 77 16.83 22.25 -2.40
C ASN A 77 15.33 22.53 -2.20
N GLY A 78 14.66 21.79 -1.31
CA GLY A 78 13.21 21.88 -1.13
C GLY A 78 12.43 21.41 -2.35
N ASP A 79 12.91 20.38 -3.05
CA ASP A 79 12.28 19.83 -4.25
C ASP A 79 10.96 19.13 -3.90
N PHE A 80 10.84 18.60 -2.68
CA PHE A 80 9.63 17.95 -2.15
C PHE A 80 8.82 18.87 -1.23
N ASN A 81 9.07 20.18 -1.26
CA ASN A 81 8.27 21.17 -0.55
C ASN A 81 7.13 21.70 -1.44
N PRO A 82 5.85 21.43 -1.13
CA PRO A 82 4.72 21.92 -1.92
C PRO A 82 4.57 23.45 -1.95
N GLN A 83 5.31 24.19 -1.12
CA GLN A 83 5.33 25.66 -1.13
C GLN A 83 6.45 26.25 -1.99
N ASN A 84 7.41 25.43 -2.43
CA ASN A 84 8.51 25.87 -3.27
C ASN A 84 8.09 25.91 -4.74
N VAL A 85 7.61 27.06 -5.22
CA VAL A 85 7.17 27.28 -6.60
C VAL A 85 8.26 27.06 -7.66
N SER A 86 9.54 27.09 -7.26
CA SER A 86 10.68 26.88 -8.16
C SER A 86 11.15 25.42 -8.18
N GLY A 87 10.59 24.56 -7.33
CA GLY A 87 10.95 23.15 -7.24
C GLY A 87 10.49 22.36 -8.46
N PRO A 88 11.26 21.36 -8.91
CA PRO A 88 10.94 20.56 -10.10
C PRO A 88 9.62 19.78 -9.96
N TYR A 89 9.23 19.44 -8.73
CA TYR A 89 8.02 18.66 -8.46
C TYR A 89 6.83 19.49 -7.97
N TYR A 90 6.94 20.83 -7.91
CA TYR A 90 5.92 21.71 -7.30
C TYR A 90 4.47 21.38 -7.70
N ASN A 91 4.21 21.20 -9.00
CA ASN A 91 2.87 20.89 -9.52
C ASN A 91 2.43 19.42 -9.33
N LEU A 92 3.36 18.55 -8.94
CA LEU A 92 3.16 17.10 -8.79
C LEU A 92 3.01 16.67 -7.33
N LEU A 93 3.37 17.51 -6.35
CA LEU A 93 3.26 17.22 -4.91
C LEU A 93 1.81 17.31 -4.39
N GLN A 94 0.90 16.65 -5.08
CA GLN A 94 -0.49 16.55 -4.69
C GLN A 94 -0.70 15.38 -3.71
N PRO A 95 -1.78 15.36 -2.92
CA PRO A 95 -2.17 14.18 -2.18
C PRO A 95 -2.42 12.99 -3.11
N MET A 96 -2.33 11.78 -2.57
CA MET A 96 -2.54 10.51 -3.28
C MET A 96 -1.48 10.14 -4.32
N VAL A 97 -0.30 10.78 -4.28
CA VAL A 97 0.89 10.32 -5.02
C VAL A 97 1.38 8.99 -4.45
N LYS A 98 1.86 8.09 -5.29
CA LYS A 98 2.28 6.74 -4.86
C LYS A 98 3.69 6.77 -4.29
N VAL A 99 3.92 6.01 -3.22
CA VAL A 99 5.24 5.77 -2.64
C VAL A 99 5.46 4.28 -2.41
N GLN A 100 6.66 3.81 -2.72
CA GLN A 100 7.08 2.44 -2.51
C GLN A 100 8.42 2.38 -1.79
N ILE A 101 8.51 1.50 -0.80
CA ILE A 101 9.74 1.18 -0.07
C ILE A 101 10.02 -0.31 -0.29
N THR A 102 11.22 -0.62 -0.74
CA THR A 102 11.72 -1.99 -0.91
C THR A 102 13.05 -2.16 -0.19
N ALA A 103 13.42 -3.39 0.13
CA ALA A 103 14.74 -3.72 0.62
C ALA A 103 15.28 -4.92 -0.15
N THR A 104 16.51 -4.79 -0.66
CA THR A 104 17.18 -5.85 -1.38
C THR A 104 18.24 -6.49 -0.49
N SER A 105 18.16 -7.81 -0.33
CA SER A 105 19.12 -8.62 0.41
C SER A 105 19.44 -9.88 -0.39
N LEU A 106 20.72 -10.22 -0.51
CA LEU A 106 21.19 -11.40 -1.27
C LEU A 106 20.60 -11.47 -2.70
N SER A 107 20.47 -10.32 -3.36
CA SER A 107 19.88 -10.17 -4.71
C SER A 107 18.38 -10.50 -4.80
N VAL A 108 17.68 -10.60 -3.67
CA VAL A 108 16.21 -10.71 -3.61
C VAL A 108 15.63 -9.40 -3.08
N THR A 109 14.71 -8.80 -3.84
CA THR A 109 14.00 -7.57 -3.46
C THR A 109 12.71 -7.92 -2.73
N TYR A 110 12.57 -7.40 -1.52
CA TYR A 110 11.39 -7.57 -0.68
C TYR A 110 10.62 -6.24 -0.60
N PRO A 111 9.32 -6.22 -0.89
CA PRO A 111 8.52 -5.03 -0.67
C PRO A 111 8.38 -4.79 0.84
N LEU A 112 8.66 -3.57 1.28
CA LEU A 112 8.49 -3.15 2.66
C LEU A 112 7.24 -2.31 2.85
N PHE A 113 6.84 -1.46 1.90
CA PHE A 113 5.60 -0.68 1.93
C PHE A 113 5.23 -0.16 0.55
N SER A 114 3.95 -0.17 0.21
CA SER A 114 3.40 0.51 -0.96
C SER A 114 2.11 1.21 -0.55
N GLY A 115 2.01 2.50 -0.85
CA GLY A 115 0.87 3.30 -0.42
C GLY A 115 0.83 4.69 -1.07
N PHE A 116 -0.02 5.54 -0.53
CA PHE A 116 -0.36 6.85 -1.08
C PHE A 116 0.00 7.95 -0.09
N ILE A 117 0.78 8.93 -0.56
CA ILE A 117 1.24 10.07 0.21
C ILE A 117 0.05 10.95 0.57
N THR A 118 -0.09 11.25 1.86
CA THR A 118 -1.12 12.12 2.40
C THR A 118 -0.58 13.51 2.69
N ASN A 119 0.71 13.65 2.99
CA ASN A 119 1.29 14.92 3.38
C ASN A 119 2.81 14.99 3.16
N TYR A 120 3.30 16.19 2.88
CA TYR A 120 4.72 16.54 2.82
C TYR A 120 4.99 17.62 3.87
N LEU A 121 5.83 17.29 4.86
CA LEU A 121 6.18 18.17 5.96
C LEU A 121 7.66 18.56 5.88
N THR A 122 7.94 19.73 5.29
CA THR A 122 9.30 20.27 5.25
C THR A 122 9.64 20.92 6.59
N THR A 123 10.76 20.53 7.18
CA THR A 123 11.29 21.09 8.42
C THR A 123 12.71 21.58 8.18
N GLN A 124 12.96 22.84 8.52
CA GLN A 124 14.30 23.40 8.61
C GLN A 124 14.69 23.45 10.09
N PRO A 125 15.63 22.61 10.56
CA PRO A 125 16.13 22.70 11.91
C PRO A 125 16.89 24.03 12.07
N ASN A 126 16.28 24.96 12.80
CA ASN A 126 16.80 26.17 13.43
C ASN A 126 18.14 26.72 12.88
N ASN A 127 18.07 27.73 11.99
CA ASN A 127 19.05 28.79 11.70
C ASN A 127 20.54 28.57 12.07
N SER A 128 21.11 27.43 11.68
CA SER A 128 22.56 27.27 11.61
C SER A 128 22.89 27.05 10.13
N ILE A 129 23.93 27.71 9.65
CA ILE A 129 24.31 27.76 8.21
C ILE A 129 24.68 26.37 7.65
N ASP A 130 24.62 25.32 8.47
CA ASP A 130 25.07 23.95 8.18
C ASP A 130 24.04 22.87 8.58
N THR A 131 22.75 23.21 8.71
CA THR A 131 21.70 22.22 8.96
C THR A 131 21.03 21.76 7.67
N LEU A 132 21.00 20.44 7.46
CA LEU A 132 20.28 19.81 6.35
C LEU A 132 18.77 20.10 6.48
N ASN A 133 18.14 20.53 5.38
CA ASN A 133 16.68 20.59 5.30
C ASN A 133 16.12 19.18 5.13
N TYR A 134 15.03 18.88 5.83
CA TYR A 134 14.37 17.59 5.74
C TYR A 134 12.93 17.75 5.27
N THR A 135 12.47 16.81 4.45
CA THR A 135 11.05 16.66 4.14
C THR A 135 10.58 15.31 4.68
N THR A 136 9.55 15.33 5.52
CA THR A 136 8.89 14.13 6.04
C THR A 136 7.65 13.85 5.21
N ILE A 137 7.68 12.74 4.50
CA ILE A 137 6.60 12.24 3.66
C ILE A 137 5.78 11.26 4.49
N GLN A 138 4.50 11.59 4.68
CA GLN A 138 3.55 10.72 5.35
C GLN A 138 2.68 10.03 4.31
N ALA A 139 2.49 8.72 4.45
CA ALA A 139 1.67 7.94 3.54
C ALA A 139 0.83 6.90 4.26
N VAL A 140 -0.26 6.49 3.62
CA VAL A 140 -1.18 5.44 4.08
C VAL A 140 -1.34 4.40 2.98
N ASP A 141 -1.59 3.15 3.35
CA ASP A 141 -1.83 2.10 2.35
C ASP A 141 -3.20 2.22 1.66
N ALA A 142 -3.45 1.31 0.73
CA ALA A 142 -4.70 1.21 -0.03
C ALA A 142 -5.97 1.08 0.83
N MET A 143 -5.86 0.64 2.08
CA MET A 143 -7.02 0.45 2.95
C MET A 143 -7.73 1.76 3.24
N ARG A 144 -6.99 2.88 3.31
CA ARG A 144 -7.59 4.21 3.47
C ARG A 144 -8.47 4.60 2.28
N LEU A 145 -8.05 4.27 1.06
CA LEU A 145 -8.81 4.59 -0.16
C LEU A 145 -10.13 3.83 -0.18
N VAL A 146 -10.10 2.54 0.15
CA VAL A 146 -11.30 1.69 0.18
C VAL A 146 -12.24 2.03 1.35
N GLN A 147 -11.70 2.59 2.44
CA GLN A 147 -12.51 3.19 3.51
C GLN A 147 -13.22 4.48 3.07
N MET A 148 -12.65 5.24 2.12
CA MET A 148 -13.26 6.47 1.60
C MET A 148 -14.22 6.20 0.43
N ALA A 149 -14.09 5.05 -0.24
CA ALA A 149 -14.97 4.66 -1.34
C ALA A 149 -16.36 4.25 -0.83
N GLN A 150 -17.38 5.06 -1.13
CA GLN A 150 -18.77 4.74 -0.85
C GLN A 150 -19.36 3.88 -1.96
N ILE A 151 -20.06 2.82 -1.57
CA ILE A 151 -20.82 1.96 -2.47
C ILE A 151 -22.24 1.81 -1.96
N THR A 152 -23.18 1.68 -2.88
CA THR A 152 -24.58 1.36 -2.55
C THR A 152 -24.92 0.00 -3.13
N THR A 153 -24.63 -0.19 -4.42
CA THR A 153 -24.81 -1.46 -5.13
C THR A 153 -23.47 -2.13 -5.36
N VAL A 154 -23.49 -3.46 -5.51
CA VAL A 154 -22.34 -4.26 -5.95
C VAL A 154 -22.80 -5.06 -7.16
N ALA A 155 -22.26 -4.76 -8.34
CA ALA A 155 -22.66 -5.48 -9.55
C ALA A 155 -22.38 -6.99 -9.43
N GLY A 156 -23.34 -7.82 -9.85
CA GLY A 156 -23.21 -9.29 -9.81
C GLY A 156 -23.41 -9.93 -8.43
N SER A 157 -23.65 -9.15 -7.38
CA SER A 157 -23.80 -9.68 -6.01
C SER A 157 -25.09 -10.48 -5.83
N SER A 158 -24.99 -11.80 -5.89
CA SER A 158 -26.13 -12.73 -5.83
C SER A 158 -26.18 -13.47 -4.50
N ALA A 159 -27.34 -13.99 -4.12
CA ALA A 159 -27.43 -14.90 -2.98
C ALA A 159 -26.69 -16.21 -3.31
N GLY A 160 -25.88 -16.71 -2.39
CA GLY A 160 -25.07 -17.92 -2.58
C GLY A 160 -23.65 -17.65 -3.09
N ASP A 161 -23.26 -16.40 -3.32
CA ASP A 161 -21.86 -16.04 -3.61
C ASP A 161 -20.95 -16.54 -2.49
N LEU A 162 -19.79 -17.11 -2.83
CA LEU A 162 -18.73 -17.28 -1.84
C LEU A 162 -18.26 -15.91 -1.33
N THR A 163 -17.80 -15.83 -0.09
CA THR A 163 -17.21 -14.61 0.49
C THR A 163 -16.11 -14.04 -0.41
N SER A 164 -15.24 -14.88 -0.96
CA SER A 164 -14.20 -14.51 -1.93
C SER A 164 -14.74 -13.88 -3.23
N THR A 165 -15.83 -14.41 -3.77
CA THR A 165 -16.52 -13.83 -4.95
C THR A 165 -17.06 -12.46 -4.60
N ARG A 166 -17.71 -12.33 -3.44
CA ARG A 166 -18.27 -11.04 -3.00
C ARG A 166 -17.19 -9.98 -2.77
N VAL A 167 -16.05 -10.35 -2.18
CA VAL A 167 -14.91 -9.42 -2.00
C VAL A 167 -14.37 -8.96 -3.35
N SER A 168 -14.25 -9.86 -4.33
CA SER A 168 -13.81 -9.50 -5.69
C SER A 168 -14.78 -8.51 -6.34
N GLN A 169 -16.09 -8.76 -6.27
CA GLN A 169 -17.11 -7.87 -6.81
C GLN A 169 -17.12 -6.50 -6.13
N ILE A 170 -16.91 -6.43 -4.81
CA ILE A 170 -16.79 -5.16 -4.07
C ILE A 170 -15.59 -4.36 -4.57
N LEU A 171 -14.44 -5.02 -4.78
CA LEU A 171 -13.26 -4.36 -5.31
C LEU A 171 -13.44 -3.96 -6.79
N ASP A 172 -14.21 -4.72 -7.58
CA ASP A 172 -14.57 -4.36 -8.95
C ASP A 172 -15.46 -3.12 -9.00
N GLN A 173 -16.39 -2.99 -8.05
CA GLN A 173 -17.30 -1.85 -7.94
C GLN A 173 -16.56 -0.52 -7.77
N ILE A 174 -15.38 -0.54 -7.15
CA ILE A 174 -14.51 0.63 -6.97
C ILE A 174 -13.37 0.66 -8.00
N SER A 175 -13.44 -0.17 -9.05
CA SER A 175 -12.43 -0.30 -10.11
C SER A 175 -11.02 -0.59 -9.60
N TRP A 176 -10.89 -1.33 -8.49
CA TRP A 176 -9.57 -1.76 -8.02
C TRP A 176 -8.96 -2.75 -9.04
N PRO A 177 -7.65 -2.73 -9.35
CA PRO A 177 -7.10 -3.63 -10.36
C PRO A 177 -7.12 -5.08 -9.88
N ALA A 178 -7.43 -6.03 -10.76
CA ALA A 178 -7.39 -7.46 -10.44
C ALA A 178 -5.96 -7.95 -10.11
N THR A 179 -4.94 -7.34 -10.73
CA THR A 179 -3.52 -7.61 -10.46
C THR A 179 -3.04 -7.15 -9.09
N MET A 180 -3.82 -6.30 -8.41
CA MET A 180 -3.55 -5.76 -7.08
C MET A 180 -4.39 -6.46 -6.00
N ARG A 181 -4.73 -7.74 -6.24
CA ARG A 181 -5.56 -8.57 -5.37
C ARG A 181 -4.99 -9.98 -5.26
N SER A 182 -5.04 -10.53 -4.06
CA SER A 182 -4.71 -11.92 -3.74
C SER A 182 -5.85 -12.49 -2.89
N ILE A 183 -6.83 -13.10 -3.54
CA ILE A 183 -8.08 -13.54 -2.90
C ILE A 183 -8.10 -15.06 -2.90
N GLU A 184 -7.99 -15.66 -1.72
CA GLU A 184 -8.21 -17.10 -1.55
C GLU A 184 -9.68 -17.45 -1.69
N THR A 185 -9.97 -18.67 -2.16
CA THR A 185 -11.33 -19.19 -2.24
C THR A 185 -11.92 -19.27 -0.83
N GLY A 186 -13.06 -18.60 -0.64
CA GLY A 186 -13.82 -18.61 0.60
C GLY A 186 -14.56 -19.92 0.81
N LEU A 187 -14.90 -20.22 2.06
CA LEU A 187 -15.61 -21.44 2.47
C LEU A 187 -17.06 -21.16 2.90
N SER A 188 -17.41 -19.90 3.18
CA SER A 188 -18.78 -19.46 3.44
C SER A 188 -19.46 -18.87 2.21
N THR A 189 -20.77 -19.06 2.12
CA THR A 189 -21.64 -18.33 1.18
C THR A 189 -22.33 -17.15 1.86
N VAL A 190 -22.57 -16.06 1.13
CA VAL A 190 -23.25 -14.87 1.62
C VAL A 190 -24.61 -14.66 0.94
N GLN A 191 -25.48 -13.89 1.59
CA GLN A 191 -26.74 -13.44 0.99
C GLN A 191 -26.48 -12.34 -0.06
N ALA A 192 -27.51 -12.05 -0.86
CA ALA A 192 -27.48 -10.93 -1.79
C ALA A 192 -27.13 -9.62 -1.07
N ASN A 193 -26.43 -8.71 -1.75
CA ASN A 193 -26.09 -7.41 -1.17
C ASN A 193 -27.39 -6.63 -0.85
N PRO A 194 -27.56 -6.10 0.37
CA PRO A 194 -28.78 -5.38 0.77
C PRO A 194 -28.94 -4.01 0.08
N ASN A 195 -28.03 -3.63 -0.82
CA ASN A 195 -28.01 -2.37 -1.56
C ASN A 195 -28.12 -1.12 -0.67
N THR A 196 -27.55 -1.19 0.53
CA THR A 196 -27.51 -0.08 1.49
C THR A 196 -26.17 0.64 1.39
N ALA A 197 -26.19 1.98 1.47
CA ALA A 197 -24.97 2.78 1.43
C ALA A 197 -24.00 2.37 2.55
N THR A 198 -22.76 2.07 2.16
CA THR A 198 -21.68 1.68 3.06
C THR A 198 -20.33 1.97 2.41
N THR A 199 -19.24 1.87 3.18
CA THR A 199 -17.89 1.91 2.59
C THR A 199 -17.57 0.55 1.96
N ALA A 200 -16.79 0.55 0.89
CA ALA A 200 -16.28 -0.69 0.30
C ALA A 200 -15.48 -1.50 1.34
N LEU A 201 -14.76 -0.83 2.25
CA LEU A 201 -14.03 -1.51 3.32
C LEU A 201 -14.97 -2.21 4.29
N SER A 202 -16.04 -1.55 4.74
CA SER A 202 -17.01 -2.16 5.66
C SER A 202 -17.72 -3.35 5.01
N ALA A 203 -18.06 -3.26 3.71
CA ALA A 203 -18.63 -4.37 2.98
C ALA A 203 -17.67 -5.56 2.86
N ALA A 204 -16.38 -5.31 2.58
CA ALA A 204 -15.37 -6.36 2.51
C ALA A 204 -15.09 -6.99 3.88
N GLN A 205 -15.01 -6.19 4.94
CA GLN A 205 -14.85 -6.66 6.33
C GLN A 205 -16.03 -7.52 6.79
N LYS A 206 -17.27 -7.22 6.38
CA LYS A 206 -18.41 -8.12 6.66
C LYS A 206 -18.22 -9.51 6.05
N CYS A 207 -17.64 -9.60 4.86
CA CYS A 207 -17.34 -10.89 4.23
C CYS A 207 -16.23 -11.63 4.99
N GLU A 208 -15.22 -10.90 5.45
CA GLU A 208 -14.15 -11.44 6.30
C GLU A 208 -14.67 -11.97 7.64
N LEU A 209 -15.56 -11.24 8.31
CA LEU A 209 -16.21 -11.69 9.54
C LEU A 209 -17.03 -12.97 9.34
N VAL A 210 -17.80 -13.07 8.25
CA VAL A 210 -18.56 -14.29 7.90
C VAL A 210 -17.63 -15.47 7.60
N GLU A 211 -16.45 -15.19 7.07
CA GLU A 211 -15.45 -16.21 6.77
C GLU A 211 -14.70 -16.66 8.02
N PHE A 212 -14.63 -15.85 9.08
CA PHE A 212 -13.58 -15.90 10.12
C PHE A 212 -12.17 -15.85 9.50
N GLY A 213 -12.04 -15.03 8.47
CA GLY A 213 -10.86 -14.93 7.63
C GLY A 213 -9.94 -13.78 8.04
N ALA A 214 -9.18 -13.29 7.06
CA ALA A 214 -8.42 -12.04 7.19
C ALA A 214 -8.54 -11.23 5.88
N PHE A 215 -8.73 -9.91 6.01
CA PHE A 215 -8.77 -8.98 4.89
C PHE A 215 -7.84 -7.80 5.20
N TYR A 216 -6.77 -7.66 4.43
CA TYR A 216 -5.74 -6.66 4.67
C TYR A 216 -5.01 -6.23 3.40
N VAL A 217 -4.12 -5.23 3.50
CA VAL A 217 -3.21 -4.83 2.41
C VAL A 217 -1.81 -5.33 2.73
N ASP A 218 -1.17 -6.03 1.79
CA ASP A 218 0.19 -6.54 1.97
C ASP A 218 1.27 -5.48 1.71
N ALA A 219 2.54 -5.87 1.81
CA ALA A 219 3.66 -4.95 1.62
C ALA A 219 3.83 -4.45 0.17
N SER A 220 3.30 -5.20 -0.81
CA SER A 220 3.28 -4.81 -2.22
C SER A 220 2.14 -3.84 -2.55
N GLY A 221 1.22 -3.61 -1.60
CA GLY A 221 0.04 -2.76 -1.78
C GLY A 221 -1.18 -3.51 -2.32
N SER A 222 -1.14 -4.84 -2.38
CA SER A 222 -2.24 -5.67 -2.87
C SER A 222 -3.25 -5.99 -1.76
N PHE A 223 -4.53 -6.04 -2.09
CA PHE A 223 -5.56 -6.53 -1.17
C PHE A 223 -5.48 -8.04 -1.04
N VAL A 224 -5.37 -8.53 0.19
CA VAL A 224 -5.29 -9.95 0.52
C VAL A 224 -6.55 -10.38 1.27
N PHE A 225 -7.18 -11.46 0.79
CA PHE A 225 -8.25 -12.14 1.49
C PHE A 225 -7.84 -13.59 1.78
N LYS A 226 -7.89 -13.99 3.05
CA LYS A 226 -7.57 -15.33 3.54
C LYS A 226 -8.80 -16.00 4.13
N ASN A 227 -9.00 -17.27 3.82
CA ASN A 227 -10.10 -18.05 4.40
C ASN A 227 -9.74 -18.55 5.82
N ARG A 228 -10.74 -19.10 6.55
CA ARG A 228 -10.52 -19.59 7.92
C ARG A 228 -9.48 -20.70 8.06
N THR A 229 -9.33 -21.55 7.04
CA THR A 229 -8.38 -22.66 7.11
C THR A 229 -6.96 -22.11 7.10
N THR A 230 -6.69 -21.11 6.27
CA THR A 230 -5.39 -20.44 6.24
C THR A 230 -5.11 -19.68 7.54
N THR A 231 -6.10 -18.94 8.06
CA THR A 231 -5.90 -18.18 9.31
C THR A 231 -5.69 -19.11 10.51
N SER A 232 -6.47 -20.17 10.65
CA SER A 232 -6.32 -21.16 11.74
C SER A 232 -5.05 -22.00 11.66
N THR A 233 -4.53 -22.29 10.46
CA THR A 233 -3.26 -23.04 10.32
C THR A 233 -2.03 -22.14 10.45
N SER A 234 -2.16 -20.82 10.22
CA SER A 234 -1.04 -19.89 10.36
C SER A 234 -0.46 -19.82 11.78
N VAL A 235 -1.27 -20.15 12.80
CA VAL A 235 -0.83 -20.20 14.20
C VAL A 235 -0.16 -21.53 14.60
N SER A 236 -0.24 -22.57 13.75
CA SER A 236 0.35 -23.89 14.04
C SER A 236 1.78 -24.05 13.51
N GLY A 237 2.38 -22.99 12.97
CA GLY A 237 3.75 -23.03 12.44
C GLY A 237 4.81 -23.13 13.54
N THR A 238 6.00 -23.64 13.18
CA THR A 238 7.17 -23.63 14.08
C THR A 238 7.51 -22.19 14.46
N PRO A 239 7.53 -21.82 15.75
CA PRO A 239 7.87 -20.48 16.18
C PRO A 239 9.26 -20.09 15.69
N LYS A 240 9.40 -18.85 15.20
CA LYS A 240 10.72 -18.29 14.92
C LYS A 240 11.39 -17.93 16.24
N VAL A 241 12.39 -18.70 16.63
CA VAL A 241 13.17 -18.43 17.84
C VAL A 241 14.19 -17.35 17.52
N PHE A 242 14.05 -16.21 18.18
CA PHE A 242 15.11 -15.21 18.22
C PHE A 242 16.06 -15.62 19.35
N ASN A 243 17.27 -16.07 18.98
CA ASN A 243 18.35 -16.27 19.93
C ASN A 243 19.16 -14.97 20.04
N ASP A 244 19.39 -14.52 21.27
CA ASP A 244 20.15 -13.30 21.56
C ASP A 244 21.64 -13.62 21.78
N ASN A 245 22.16 -14.61 21.04
CA ASN A 245 23.49 -15.16 21.25
C ASN A 245 24.60 -14.39 20.52
N GLY A 246 24.27 -13.28 19.85
CA GLY A 246 25.26 -12.35 19.29
C GLY A 246 26.18 -12.93 18.21
N THR A 247 25.84 -14.07 17.62
CA THR A 247 26.58 -14.76 16.55
C THR A 247 25.78 -14.85 15.27
#